data_AF-A0A842UXM1-F1
#
_entry.id   AF-A0A842UXM1-F1
#
_cell.length_a   1.000
_cell.length_b   1.000
_cell.length_c   1.000
_cell.angle_alpha   90.00
_cell.angle_beta   90.00
_cell.angle_gamma   90.00
#
_symmetry.space_group_name_H-M   'P 1'
#
loop_
_entity.id
_entity.type
_entity.pdbx_description
1 polymer ?
#
loop_
_entity_poly.entity_id
_entity_poly.type
_entity_poly.pdbx_seq_one_letter_code
_entity_poly.pdbx_strand_id
1 'polypeptide(L)'
;MPNFNPDGSITLPEKFQKKKDDDNIRFATQRCMKVSKEIVSFSAPKKCILNIKLSEKTNDNRFVETIFNRLWASVPMQLEKLSGKDFKVTVGTHLRRCTDCTKLINSYREFIQVIEEKGSCTFKPKPFCHEDHFE
;
A
#
# COMPACT_ATOMS: atom_id res chain seq x y z
N MET A 1 15.61 -15.92 -12.63
CA MET A 1 16.80 -15.09 -12.40
C MET A 1 16.62 -13.78 -13.17
N PRO A 2 17.00 -12.62 -12.63
CA PRO A 2 17.01 -11.37 -13.40
C PRO A 2 18.00 -11.52 -14.57
N ASN A 3 17.57 -11.16 -15.78
CA ASN A 3 18.45 -11.17 -16.95
C ASN A 3 19.12 -9.80 -17.02
N PHE A 4 20.45 -9.78 -16.92
CA PHE A 4 21.23 -8.56 -17.05
C PHE A 4 21.51 -8.34 -18.54
N ASN A 5 21.05 -7.20 -19.06
CA ASN A 5 21.39 -6.78 -20.40
C ASN A 5 22.85 -6.29 -20.43
N PRO A 6 23.51 -6.33 -21.60
CA PRO A 6 24.90 -5.89 -21.75
C PRO A 6 25.12 -4.39 -21.48
N ASP A 7 24.06 -3.59 -21.38
CA ASP A 7 24.09 -2.17 -20.98
C ASP A 7 24.03 -1.97 -19.45
N GLY A 8 23.96 -3.06 -18.67
CA GLY A 8 23.82 -3.03 -17.21
C GLY A 8 22.38 -2.86 -16.72
N SER A 9 21.38 -2.82 -17.62
CA SER A 9 19.98 -2.78 -17.23
C SER A 9 19.46 -4.16 -16.82
N ILE A 10 18.59 -4.20 -15.81
CA ILE A 10 17.97 -5.43 -15.33
C ILE A 10 16.62 -5.58 -16.02
N THR A 11 16.48 -6.62 -16.84
CA THR A 11 15.20 -6.97 -17.44
C THR A 11 14.31 -7.60 -16.38
N LEU A 12 13.22 -6.92 -16.04
CA LEU A 12 12.21 -7.45 -15.14
C LEU A 12 11.64 -8.75 -15.71
N PRO A 13 11.52 -9.83 -14.93
CA PRO A 13 10.98 -11.09 -15.44
C PRO A 13 9.55 -10.87 -15.95
N GLU A 14 9.20 -11.45 -17.11
CA GLU A 14 7.90 -11.27 -17.78
C GLU A 14 6.67 -11.41 -16.85
N LYS A 15 6.76 -12.30 -15.86
CA LYS A 15 5.69 -12.52 -14.87
C LYS A 15 5.36 -11.26 -14.05
N PHE A 16 6.36 -10.40 -13.79
CA PHE A 16 6.16 -9.14 -13.07
C PHE A 16 5.62 -8.03 -13.98
N GLN A 17 6.02 -8.01 -15.25
CA GLN A 17 5.45 -7.09 -16.25
C GLN A 17 3.97 -7.40 -16.45
N LYS A 18 3.62 -8.64 -16.80
CA LYS A 18 2.22 -9.07 -17.00
C LYS A 18 1.32 -8.70 -15.82
N LYS A 19 1.75 -8.95 -14.58
CA LYS A 19 0.98 -8.57 -13.39
C LYS A 19 0.77 -7.06 -13.27
N LYS A 20 1.79 -6.25 -13.56
CA LYS A 20 1.69 -4.80 -13.52
C LYS A 20 0.75 -4.27 -14.60
N ASP A 21 0.80 -4.87 -15.78
CA ASP A 21 -0.10 -4.55 -16.89
C ASP A 21 -1.56 -4.95 -16.56
N ASP A 22 -1.79 -6.14 -16.02
CA ASP A 22 -3.10 -6.58 -15.54
C ASP A 22 -3.67 -5.64 -14.46
N ASP A 23 -2.86 -5.28 -13.46
CA ASP A 23 -3.28 -4.37 -12.38
C ASP A 23 -3.61 -2.97 -12.93
N ASN A 24 -2.90 -2.51 -13.97
CA ASN A 24 -3.19 -1.25 -14.65
C ASN A 24 -4.48 -1.32 -15.48
N ILE A 25 -4.69 -2.40 -16.22
CA ILE A 25 -5.92 -2.63 -16.98
C ILE A 25 -7.13 -2.67 -16.04
N ARG A 26 -7.01 -3.40 -14.93
CA ARG A 26 -8.06 -3.46 -13.89
C ARG A 26 -8.31 -2.08 -13.27
N PHE A 27 -7.26 -1.30 -13.06
CA PHE A 27 -7.39 0.07 -12.57
C PHE A 27 -8.09 1.00 -13.55
N ALA A 28 -7.90 0.83 -14.86
CA ALA A 28 -8.61 1.63 -15.86
C ALA A 28 -10.08 1.19 -16.03
N THR A 29 -10.38 -0.09 -15.85
CA THR A 29 -11.66 -0.70 -16.25
C THR A 29 -12.63 -0.94 -15.10
N GLN A 30 -12.13 -1.14 -13.87
CA GLN A 30 -12.93 -1.57 -12.72
C GLN A 30 -12.96 -0.51 -11.60
N ARG A 31 -13.94 -0.64 -10.70
CA ARG A 31 -14.00 0.13 -9.44
C ARG A 31 -12.98 -0.46 -8.47
N CYS A 32 -11.80 0.13 -8.43
CA CYS A 32 -10.72 -0.33 -7.55
C CYS A 32 -9.88 0.84 -7.04
N MET A 33 -9.12 0.56 -5.99
CA MET A 33 -8.27 1.52 -5.30
C MET A 33 -6.84 1.02 -5.32
N LYS A 34 -5.90 1.86 -5.73
CA LYS A 34 -4.46 1.63 -5.57
C LYS A 34 -4.01 2.20 -4.24
N VAL A 35 -3.24 1.43 -3.49
CA VAL A 35 -2.66 1.87 -2.22
C VAL A 35 -1.18 1.56 -2.18
N SER A 36 -0.36 2.56 -1.84
CA SER A 36 1.05 2.39 -1.52
C SER A 36 1.32 2.76 -0.05
N LYS A 37 2.15 1.96 0.63
CA LYS A 37 2.50 2.17 2.05
C LYS A 37 3.94 2.65 2.17
N GLU A 38 4.14 3.80 2.76
CA GLU A 38 5.45 4.40 2.95
C GLU A 38 5.74 4.62 4.43
N ILE A 39 6.90 4.18 4.92
CA ILE A 39 7.37 4.53 6.26
C ILE A 39 8.10 5.86 6.17
N VAL A 40 7.62 6.86 6.91
CA VAL A 40 8.16 8.23 6.88
C VAL A 40 8.93 8.57 8.15
N SER A 41 8.64 7.88 9.25
CA SER A 41 9.45 7.98 10.46
C SER A 41 9.71 6.61 11.07
N PHE A 42 10.98 6.33 11.32
CA PHE A 42 11.43 5.16 12.08
C PHE A 42 11.57 5.45 13.58
N SER A 43 11.66 6.74 13.97
CA SER A 43 11.67 7.19 15.36
C SER A 43 10.25 7.22 15.94
N ALA A 44 10.11 6.96 17.25
CA ALA A 44 8.83 6.90 17.93
C ALA A 44 8.22 8.31 18.13
N PRO A 45 6.92 8.51 17.88
CA PRO A 45 5.99 7.57 17.25
C PRO A 45 6.30 7.37 15.77
N LYS A 46 6.34 6.09 15.34
CA LYS A 46 6.62 5.74 13.95
C LYS A 46 5.51 6.30 13.07
N LYS A 47 5.83 6.79 11.88
CA LYS A 47 4.83 7.35 10.97
C LYS A 47 4.80 6.53 9.69
N CYS A 48 3.59 6.14 9.29
CA CYS A 48 3.32 5.47 8.03
C CYS A 48 2.36 6.33 7.22
N ILE A 49 2.66 6.51 5.93
CA ILE A 49 1.82 7.19 4.97
C ILE A 49 1.20 6.15 4.04
N LEU A 50 -0.10 6.27 3.82
CA LEU A 50 -0.83 5.56 2.80
C LEU A 50 -1.18 6.54 1.70
N ASN A 51 -0.61 6.34 0.51
CA ASN A 51 -1.08 7.05 -0.67
C ASN A 51 -2.17 6.21 -1.30
N ILE A 52 -3.35 6.79 -1.43
CA ILE A 52 -4.56 6.16 -1.91
C ILE A 52 -4.94 6.84 -3.22
N LYS A 53 -5.12 6.04 -4.27
CA LYS A 53 -5.57 6.51 -5.57
C LYS A 53 -6.79 5.71 -6.02
N LEU A 54 -7.89 6.41 -6.30
CA LEU A 54 -9.12 5.79 -6.78
C LEU A 54 -9.11 5.67 -8.30
N SER A 55 -9.68 4.57 -8.81
CA SER A 55 -9.84 4.40 -10.25
C SER A 55 -10.78 5.43 -10.86
N GLU A 56 -10.61 5.69 -12.15
CA GLU A 56 -11.45 6.67 -12.85
C GLU A 56 -12.94 6.29 -12.83
N LYS A 57 -13.24 4.98 -12.73
CA LYS A 57 -14.61 4.43 -12.64
C LYS A 57 -15.25 4.56 -11.26
N THR A 58 -14.51 5.03 -10.27
CA THR A 58 -15.02 5.27 -8.91
C THR A 58 -15.57 6.68 -8.82
N ASN A 59 -16.91 6.78 -8.82
CA ASN A 59 -17.62 8.06 -8.81
C ASN A 59 -17.89 8.58 -7.39
N ASP A 60 -18.05 7.66 -6.43
CA ASP A 60 -18.22 8.03 -5.02
C ASP A 60 -16.92 7.80 -4.26
N ASN A 61 -16.35 8.87 -3.73
CA ASN A 61 -15.12 8.88 -2.94
C ASN A 61 -15.38 9.13 -1.44
N ARG A 62 -16.65 9.34 -1.04
CA ARG A 62 -17.02 9.65 0.35
C ARG A 62 -16.72 8.49 1.30
N PHE A 63 -16.62 7.27 0.79
CA PHE A 63 -16.26 6.11 1.57
C PHE A 63 -14.85 6.24 2.18
N VAL A 64 -13.93 6.96 1.51
CA VAL A 64 -12.56 7.17 2.02
C VAL A 64 -12.61 7.95 3.33
N GLU A 65 -13.29 9.10 3.30
CA GLU A 65 -13.48 9.98 4.47
C GLU A 65 -14.30 9.28 5.56
N THR A 66 -15.33 8.52 5.18
CA THR A 66 -16.20 7.78 6.13
C THR A 66 -15.42 6.71 6.91
N ILE A 67 -14.63 5.88 6.22
CA ILE A 67 -13.83 4.83 6.85
C ILE A 67 -12.71 5.43 7.69
N PHE A 68 -12.09 6.50 7.21
CA PHE A 68 -11.10 7.25 7.96
C PHE A 68 -11.66 7.78 9.29
N ASN A 69 -12.81 8.47 9.25
CA ASN A 69 -13.45 9.03 10.44
C ASN A 69 -13.84 7.94 11.47
N ARG A 70 -14.20 6.74 11.01
CA ARG A 70 -14.50 5.61 11.89
C ARG A 70 -13.28 5.12 12.66
N LEU A 71 -12.09 5.19 12.07
CA LEU A 71 -10.83 4.68 12.66
C LEU A 71 -10.03 5.75 13.41
N TRP A 72 -10.31 7.04 13.16
CA TRP A 72 -9.66 8.18 13.80
C TRP A 72 -9.67 8.12 15.34
N ALA A 73 -10.73 7.58 15.94
CA ALA A 73 -10.91 7.56 17.39
C ALA A 73 -9.83 6.80 18.17
N SER A 74 -9.04 5.93 17.52
CA SER A 74 -8.10 5.04 18.20
C SER A 74 -6.61 5.36 17.97
N VAL A 75 -6.27 6.14 16.93
CA VAL A 75 -4.89 6.32 16.48
C VAL A 75 -4.72 7.75 15.94
N PRO A 76 -3.61 8.45 16.24
CA PRO A 76 -3.34 9.74 15.62
C PRO A 76 -3.16 9.55 14.11
N MET A 77 -4.15 9.95 13.34
CA MET A 77 -4.12 9.89 11.89
C MET A 77 -4.12 11.31 11.31
N GLN A 78 -4.03 11.47 10.00
CA GLN A 78 -4.28 12.71 9.27
C GLN A 78 -4.67 12.34 7.85
N LEU A 79 -5.78 12.87 7.35
CA LEU A 79 -6.21 12.70 5.96
C LEU A 79 -5.95 14.00 5.22
N GLU A 80 -5.19 13.91 4.13
CA GLU A 80 -4.95 14.99 3.19
C GLU A 80 -5.59 14.60 1.85
N LYS A 81 -6.50 15.42 1.36
CA LYS A 81 -7.11 15.25 0.03
C LYS A 81 -6.27 16.02 -0.97
N LEU A 82 -5.48 15.29 -1.77
CA LEU A 82 -4.61 15.90 -2.79
C LEU A 82 -5.42 16.28 -4.03
N SER A 83 -6.43 15.47 -4.36
CA SER A 83 -7.33 15.68 -5.50
C SER A 83 -8.68 15.00 -5.25
N GLY A 84 -9.60 15.06 -6.21
CA GLY A 84 -10.86 14.33 -6.16
C GLY A 84 -10.71 12.81 -6.06
N LYS A 85 -9.57 12.25 -6.53
CA LYS A 85 -9.31 10.80 -6.54
C LYS A 85 -8.00 10.39 -5.85
N ASP A 86 -7.21 11.35 -5.40
CA ASP A 86 -5.92 11.12 -4.74
C ASP A 86 -5.99 11.60 -3.29
N PHE A 87 -5.68 10.69 -2.37
CA PHE A 87 -5.72 10.91 -0.94
C PHE A 87 -4.43 10.43 -0.31
N LYS A 88 -4.02 11.10 0.77
CA LYS A 88 -2.85 10.75 1.54
C LYS A 88 -3.25 10.65 2.99
N VAL A 89 -3.09 9.48 3.58
CA VAL A 89 -3.40 9.23 4.99
C VAL A 89 -2.10 9.01 5.75
N THR A 90 -1.79 9.92 6.66
CA THR A 90 -0.70 9.75 7.61
C THR A 90 -1.25 9.05 8.85
N VAL A 91 -0.59 7.98 9.29
CA VAL A 91 -0.93 7.21 10.48
C VAL A 91 0.28 7.20 11.41
N GLY A 92 0.13 7.76 12.61
CA GLY A 92 1.10 7.60 13.69
C GLY A 92 0.90 6.25 14.37
N THR A 93 1.95 5.44 14.49
CA THR A 93 1.90 4.13 15.16
C THR A 93 2.83 4.12 16.37
N HIS A 94 2.33 3.56 17.48
CA HIS A 94 3.04 3.61 18.76
C HIS A 94 4.05 2.47 18.95
N LEU A 95 3.89 1.31 18.30
CA LEU A 95 4.68 0.10 18.66
C LEU A 95 5.09 -0.77 17.47
N ARG A 96 4.15 -1.19 16.61
CA ARG A 96 4.40 -2.11 15.49
C ARG A 96 4.40 -1.40 14.14
N ARG A 97 5.35 -1.75 13.26
CA ARG A 97 5.47 -1.18 11.91
C ARG A 97 4.19 -1.50 11.13
N CYS A 98 3.48 -0.46 10.68
CA CYS A 98 2.35 -0.53 9.72
C CYS A 98 1.17 -1.45 10.08
N THR A 99 0.99 -1.83 11.34
CA THR A 99 -0.19 -2.59 11.77
C THR A 99 -1.47 -1.79 11.53
N ASP A 100 -1.49 -0.52 11.95
CA ASP A 100 -2.66 0.34 11.79
C ASP A 100 -2.88 0.75 10.33
N CYS A 101 -1.80 0.97 9.58
CA CYS A 101 -1.87 1.10 8.11
C CYS A 101 -2.49 -0.11 7.43
N THR A 102 -2.20 -1.33 7.90
CA THR A 102 -2.77 -2.57 7.35
C THR A 102 -4.23 -2.75 7.75
N LYS A 103 -4.61 -2.41 8.98
CA LYS A 103 -6.01 -2.39 9.42
C LYS A 103 -6.86 -1.45 8.57
N LEU A 104 -6.34 -0.25 8.30
CA LEU A 104 -7.02 0.74 7.46
C LEU A 104 -7.21 0.21 6.02
N ILE A 105 -6.19 -0.41 5.43
CA ILE A 105 -6.31 -1.06 4.12
C ILE A 105 -7.34 -2.19 4.12
N ASN A 106 -7.35 -3.02 5.15
CA ASN A 106 -8.33 -4.10 5.26
C ASN A 106 -9.77 -3.56 5.39
N SER A 107 -9.95 -2.42 6.05
CA SER A 107 -11.27 -1.77 6.13
C SER A 107 -11.73 -1.29 4.75
N TYR A 108 -10.81 -0.78 3.91
CA TYR A 108 -11.17 -0.42 2.53
C TYR A 108 -11.53 -1.63 1.64
N ARG A 109 -10.91 -2.80 1.89
CA ARG A 109 -11.19 -4.04 1.15
C ARG A 109 -12.63 -4.52 1.30
N GLU A 110 -13.32 -4.13 2.37
CA GLU A 110 -14.73 -4.46 2.55
C GLU A 110 -15.65 -3.74 1.56
N PHE A 111 -15.20 -2.60 0.99
CA PHE A 111 -16.03 -1.75 0.13
C PHE A 111 -15.58 -1.74 -1.32
N ILE A 112 -14.28 -1.90 -1.57
CA ILE A 112 -13.72 -1.80 -2.91
C ILE A 112 -12.55 -2.75 -3.09
N GLN A 113 -12.33 -3.21 -4.31
CA GLN A 113 -11.13 -3.98 -4.63
C GLN A 113 -9.88 -3.12 -4.45
N VAL A 114 -8.93 -3.61 -3.64
CA VAL A 114 -7.67 -2.90 -3.36
C VAL A 114 -6.49 -3.56 -4.06
N ILE A 115 -5.79 -2.77 -4.86
CA ILE A 115 -4.52 -3.11 -5.49
C ILE A 115 -3.41 -2.52 -4.61
N GLU A 116 -2.73 -3.36 -3.83
CA GLU A 116 -1.60 -2.94 -3.02
C GLU A 116 -0.32 -2.89 -3.87
N GLU A 117 0.22 -1.70 -4.05
CA GLU A 117 1.56 -1.54 -4.62
C GLU A 117 2.61 -1.83 -3.56
N LYS A 118 3.73 -2.44 -3.98
CA LYS A 118 4.85 -2.68 -3.06
C LYS A 118 5.47 -1.34 -2.65
N GLY A 119 5.06 -0.83 -1.50
CA GLY A 119 5.72 0.29 -0.83
C GLY A 119 6.83 -0.17 0.13
N SER A 120 7.49 0.79 0.79
CA SER A 120 8.59 0.52 1.74
C SER A 120 8.15 -0.25 2.98
N CYS A 121 6.84 -0.35 3.24
CA CYS A 121 6.29 -1.16 4.32
C CYS A 121 5.74 -2.54 3.91
N THR A 122 6.10 -3.05 2.73
CA THR A 122 5.62 -4.35 2.26
C THR A 122 6.53 -5.47 2.75
N PHE A 123 6.32 -5.93 3.99
CA PHE A 123 6.99 -7.12 4.48
C PHE A 123 6.39 -8.33 3.77
N LYS A 124 7.12 -8.93 2.82
CA LYS A 124 6.89 -10.34 2.52
C LYS A 124 7.36 -11.12 3.75
N PRO A 125 6.59 -12.10 4.30
CA PRO A 125 7.22 -13.09 5.14
C PRO A 125 8.36 -13.68 4.30
N LYS A 126 9.62 -13.43 4.67
CA LYS A 126 10.69 -14.29 4.21
C LYS A 126 10.26 -15.71 4.62
N PRO A 127 10.31 -16.73 3.74
CA PRO A 127 10.37 -18.08 4.27
C PRO A 127 11.52 -18.08 5.28
N PHE A 128 11.26 -18.59 6.49
CA PHE A 128 12.26 -18.82 7.52
C PHE A 128 13.54 -19.35 6.85
N CYS A 129 14.61 -18.56 6.82
CA CYS A 129 15.95 -19.09 6.55
C CYS A 129 16.30 -19.87 7.80
N HIS A 130 16.24 -21.19 7.70
CA HIS A 130 16.63 -22.12 8.73
C HIS A 130 18.17 -22.26 8.71
N GLU A 131 18.90 -21.18 9.01
CA GLU A 131 20.35 -21.24 9.19
C GLU A 131 20.73 -20.32 10.35
N ASP A 132 20.51 -20.81 11.56
CA ASP A 132 21.23 -20.44 12.77
C ASP A 132 20.98 -21.57 13.79
N HIS A 133 21.47 -22.77 13.45
CA HIS A 133 21.86 -23.71 14.49
C HIS A 133 23.14 -23.14 15.09
N PHE A 134 23.02 -22.67 16.33
CA PHE A 134 24.16 -22.51 17.23
C PHE A 134 24.91 -23.84 17.32
N GLU A 135 26.16 -23.86 16.86
CA GLU A 135 27.29 -24.55 17.50
C GLU A 135 28.52 -23.66 17.42
#